data_AF-A0A661FBI9-F1
#
_entry.id   AF-A0A661FBI9-F1
#
_cell.length_a   1.000
_cell.length_b   1.000
_cell.length_c   1.000
_cell.angle_alpha   90.00
_cell.angle_beta   90.00
_cell.angle_gamma   90.00
#
_symmetry.space_group_name_H-M   'P 1'
#
loop_
_entity.id
_entity.type
_entity.pdbx_description
1 polymer ?
#
loop_
_entity_poly.entity_id
_entity_poly.type
_entity_poly.pdbx_seq_one_letter_code
_entity_poly.pdbx_strand_id
1 'polypeptide(L)'
;MKKFLLPGLFICFFSIQIAHAQQESTTTGSPKATSSTKNTDYNPWFVPLDILVTRPLGLAATITGTALFIVFSPFTALSAIAPPHDAFERVADVFIIVPSTYTFLRPVGKFLCPGDCRPADIK
;
A
#
# COMPACT_ATOMS: atom_id res chain seq x y z
N MET A 1 12.91 29.36 -30.13
CA MET A 1 11.84 29.32 -29.10
C MET A 1 11.25 27.89 -29.03
N LYS A 2 11.94 26.93 -28.39
CA LYS A 2 11.55 25.50 -28.45
C LYS A 2 11.77 24.73 -27.13
N LYS A 3 12.03 25.46 -26.03
CA LYS A 3 12.44 24.93 -24.72
C LYS A 3 11.27 24.65 -23.77
N PHE A 4 10.08 25.14 -24.11
CA PHE A 4 8.87 25.05 -23.27
C PHE A 4 7.87 23.98 -23.74
N LEU A 5 8.12 23.32 -24.87
CA LEU A 5 7.21 22.31 -25.43
C LEU A 5 7.41 20.92 -24.78
N LEU A 6 8.62 20.63 -24.30
CA LEU A 6 8.96 19.36 -23.65
C LEU A 6 8.37 19.17 -22.23
N PRO A 7 8.37 20.18 -21.32
CA PRO A 7 7.78 19.99 -19.99
C PRO A 7 6.25 19.85 -20.01
N GLY A 8 5.56 20.46 -20.98
CA GLY A 8 4.10 20.34 -21.11
C GLY A 8 3.64 18.92 -21.47
N LEU A 9 4.40 18.22 -22.32
CA LEU A 9 4.09 16.83 -22.68
C LEU A 9 4.29 15.87 -21.51
N PHE A 10 5.31 16.11 -20.67
CA PHE A 10 5.57 15.30 -19.48
C PHE A 10 4.48 15.46 -18.41
N ILE A 11 3.96 16.68 -18.23
CA ILE A 11 2.83 16.95 -17.33
C ILE A 11 1.55 16.27 -17.82
N CYS A 12 1.29 16.28 -19.14
CA CYS A 12 0.13 15.58 -19.70
C CYS A 12 0.23 14.06 -19.58
N PHE A 13 1.44 13.48 -19.72
CA PHE A 13 1.64 12.03 -19.56
C PHE A 13 1.39 11.56 -18.13
N PHE A 14 1.76 12.38 -17.13
CA PHE A 14 1.52 12.07 -15.73
C PHE A 14 0.02 12.11 -15.36
N SER A 15 -0.74 13.02 -15.97
CA SER A 15 -2.20 13.11 -15.77
C SER A 15 -2.99 11.94 -16.37
N ILE A 16 -2.52 11.33 -17.46
CA ILE A 16 -3.23 10.21 -18.12
C ILE A 16 -3.09 8.91 -17.30
N GLN A 17 -1.96 8.69 -16.62
CA GLN A 17 -1.76 7.47 -15.80
C GLN A 17 -2.51 7.48 -14.47
N ILE A 18 -2.96 8.65 -13.97
CA ILE A 18 -3.75 8.76 -12.74
C ILE A 18 -5.23 8.36 -12.98
N ALA A 19 -5.66 8.24 -14.23
CA ALA A 19 -7.05 7.93 -14.59
C ALA A 19 -7.48 6.46 -14.39
N HIS A 20 -6.59 5.56 -13.93
CA HIS A 20 -6.94 4.18 -13.54
C HIS A 20 -6.87 3.93 -12.03
N ALA A 21 -7.10 4.94 -11.20
CA ALA A 21 -7.38 4.76 -9.78
C ALA A 21 -8.85 5.11 -9.48
N GLN A 22 -9.78 4.37 -10.09
CA GLN A 22 -11.10 4.20 -9.48
C GLN A 22 -10.90 3.32 -8.24
N GLN A 23 -10.61 3.94 -7.09
CA GLN A 23 -11.19 3.43 -5.86
C GLN A 23 -12.69 3.69 -5.96
N GLU A 24 -13.37 2.72 -6.56
CA GLU A 24 -14.76 2.43 -6.25
C GLU A 24 -14.81 2.23 -4.72
N SER A 25 -15.06 3.32 -3.99
CA SER A 25 -15.64 3.25 -2.66
C SER A 25 -17.09 2.83 -2.86
N THR A 26 -17.33 1.55 -3.14
CA THR A 26 -18.66 0.99 -2.90
C THR A 26 -18.84 0.99 -1.39
N THR A 27 -19.49 2.05 -0.93
CA THR A 27 -20.13 2.10 0.36
C THR A 27 -21.22 1.03 0.31
N THR A 28 -20.90 -0.18 0.75
CA THR A 28 -21.91 -1.16 1.15
C THR A 28 -21.53 -1.61 2.54
N GLY A 29 -22.47 -1.40 3.45
CA GLY A 29 -22.24 -1.30 4.87
C GLY A 29 -21.52 -2.48 5.51
N SER A 30 -21.07 -2.21 6.74
CA SER A 30 -20.75 -3.17 7.78
C SER A 30 -21.47 -4.51 7.63
N PRO A 31 -20.71 -5.61 7.69
CA PRO A 31 -21.08 -6.71 8.56
C PRO A 31 -19.95 -6.99 9.55
N LYS A 32 -20.22 -6.57 10.79
CA LYS A 32 -20.12 -7.40 12.00
C LYS A 32 -18.85 -8.23 12.15
N ALA A 33 -17.98 -7.79 13.07
CA ALA A 33 -16.99 -8.62 13.73
C ALA A 33 -17.62 -9.98 14.11
N THR A 34 -17.24 -11.00 13.35
CA THR A 34 -17.54 -12.39 13.67
C THR A 34 -16.20 -13.10 13.74
N SER A 35 -15.68 -13.17 14.96
CA SER A 35 -14.77 -14.22 15.38
C SER A 35 -15.41 -15.56 15.03
N SER A 36 -14.90 -16.26 14.03
CA SER A 36 -15.27 -17.67 13.84
C SER A 36 -14.16 -18.49 13.20
N THR A 37 -13.73 -19.46 13.99
CA THR A 37 -12.90 -20.61 13.71
C THR A 37 -13.41 -21.42 12.49
N LYS A 38 -12.50 -21.72 11.56
CA LYS A 38 -12.41 -22.96 10.76
C LYS A 38 -13.63 -23.39 9.90
N ASN A 39 -13.62 -22.96 8.64
CA ASN A 39 -13.67 -23.84 7.45
C ASN A 39 -13.10 -23.04 6.27
N THR A 40 -11.95 -23.45 5.74
CA THR A 40 -11.39 -22.82 4.54
C THR A 40 -12.07 -23.45 3.34
N ASP A 41 -13.21 -22.90 2.95
CA ASP A 41 -13.78 -23.11 1.63
C ASP A 41 -12.77 -22.57 0.61
N TYR A 42 -11.93 -23.47 0.10
CA TYR A 42 -10.98 -23.17 -0.96
C TYR A 42 -11.78 -22.88 -2.22
N ASN A 43 -12.09 -21.60 -2.43
CA ASN A 43 -12.68 -21.13 -3.66
C ASN A 43 -11.52 -20.78 -4.60
N PRO A 44 -11.27 -21.58 -5.67
CA PRO A 44 -10.11 -21.42 -6.55
C PRO A 44 -10.10 -20.07 -7.27
N TRP A 45 -11.24 -19.37 -7.30
CA TRP A 45 -11.40 -18.02 -7.84
C TRP A 45 -10.59 -16.94 -7.11
N PHE A 46 -10.28 -17.13 -5.82
CA PHE A 46 -9.52 -16.13 -5.08
C PHE A 46 -8.03 -16.10 -5.44
N VAL A 47 -7.50 -17.16 -6.05
CA VAL A 47 -6.08 -17.21 -6.48
C VAL A 47 -5.81 -16.27 -7.67
N PRO A 48 -6.54 -16.33 -8.80
CA PRO A 48 -6.30 -15.40 -9.90
C PRO A 48 -6.64 -13.95 -9.51
N LEU A 49 -7.67 -13.73 -8.68
CA LEU A 49 -7.98 -12.40 -8.17
C LEU A 49 -6.86 -11.84 -7.29
N ASP A 50 -6.22 -12.69 -6.49
CA ASP A 50 -5.08 -12.30 -5.65
C ASP A 50 -3.92 -11.77 -6.51
N ILE A 51 -3.58 -12.53 -7.56
CA ILE A 51 -2.46 -12.27 -8.48
C ILE A 51 -2.73 -11.07 -9.39
N LEU A 52 -3.94 -10.95 -9.93
CA LEU A 52 -4.28 -9.94 -10.94
C LEU A 52 -4.70 -8.59 -10.34
N VAL A 53 -5.27 -8.59 -9.14
CA VAL A 53 -5.84 -7.37 -8.55
C VAL A 53 -5.13 -6.99 -7.27
N THR A 54 -5.17 -7.82 -6.23
CA THR A 54 -4.66 -7.39 -4.92
C THR A 54 -3.14 -7.23 -4.86
N ARG A 55 -2.35 -8.05 -5.58
CA ARG A 55 -0.89 -7.91 -5.63
C ARG A 55 -0.44 -6.65 -6.39
N PRO A 56 -0.94 -6.34 -7.59
CA PRO A 56 -0.65 -5.08 -8.25
C PRO A 56 -1.09 -3.87 -7.42
N LEU A 57 -2.23 -3.97 -6.72
CA LEU A 57 -2.70 -2.91 -5.84
C LEU A 57 -1.75 -2.69 -4.64
N GLY A 58 -1.26 -3.77 -4.01
CA GLY A 58 -0.28 -3.68 -2.94
C GLY A 58 1.07 -3.12 -3.41
N LEU A 59 1.49 -3.46 -4.63
CA LEU A 59 2.68 -2.89 -5.26
C LEU A 59 2.50 -1.38 -5.50
N ALA A 60 1.35 -0.97 -6.04
CA ALA A 60 1.02 0.44 -6.24
C ALA A 60 0.98 1.21 -4.90
N ALA A 61 0.44 0.60 -3.85
CA ALA A 61 0.46 1.16 -2.51
C ALA A 61 1.88 1.32 -1.97
N THR A 62 2.77 0.36 -2.21
CA THR A 62 4.18 0.44 -1.78
C THR A 62 4.93 1.55 -2.51
N ILE A 63 4.73 1.69 -3.83
CA ILE A 63 5.33 2.78 -4.62
C ILE A 63 4.81 4.13 -4.14
N THR A 64 3.50 4.24 -3.95
CA THR A 64 2.85 5.48 -3.48
C THR A 64 3.33 5.85 -2.09
N GLY A 65 3.38 4.89 -1.16
CA GLY A 65 3.87 5.10 0.19
C GLY A 65 5.34 5.51 0.21
N THR A 66 6.18 4.93 -0.66
CA THR A 66 7.58 5.34 -0.81
C THR A 66 7.69 6.77 -1.35
N ALA A 67 6.87 7.14 -2.33
CA ALA A 67 6.84 8.52 -2.85
C ALA A 67 6.41 9.52 -1.77
N LEU A 68 5.37 9.20 -1.00
CA LEU A 68 4.94 10.01 0.14
C LEU A 68 6.03 10.12 1.19
N PHE A 69 6.72 9.02 1.53
CA PHE A 69 7.83 9.03 2.49
C PHE A 69 8.93 10.01 2.07
N ILE A 70 9.29 10.08 0.79
CA ILE A 70 10.30 11.02 0.29
C ILE A 70 9.80 12.47 0.44
N VAL A 71 8.54 12.75 0.09
CA VAL A 71 7.95 14.10 0.19
C VAL A 71 7.82 14.54 1.66
N PHE A 72 7.46 13.62 2.55
CA PHE A 72 7.30 13.88 3.98
C PHE A 72 8.60 13.79 4.78
N SER A 73 9.69 13.28 4.20
CA SER A 73 11.02 13.18 4.82
C SER A 73 11.48 14.44 5.59
N PRO A 74 11.36 15.68 5.06
CA PRO A 74 11.74 16.87 5.82
C PRO A 74 10.88 17.09 7.08
N PHE A 75 9.61 16.69 7.06
CA PHE A 75 8.72 16.76 8.23
C PHE A 75 9.03 15.64 9.24
N THR A 76 9.33 14.44 8.73
CA THR A 76 9.78 13.32 9.57
C THR A 76 11.08 13.67 10.29
N ALA A 77 11.99 14.39 9.63
CA ALA A 77 13.22 14.89 10.24
C ALA A 77 12.93 15.84 11.42
N LEU A 78 11.95 16.73 11.31
CA LEU A 78 11.51 17.59 12.41
C LEU A 78 10.94 16.78 13.57
N SER A 79 10.17 15.74 13.28
CA SER A 79 9.60 14.84 14.31
C SER A 79 10.70 14.02 15.02
N ALA A 80 11.79 13.71 14.32
CA ALA A 80 12.89 12.91 14.86
C ALA A 80 13.75 13.63 15.92
N ILE A 81 13.60 14.96 16.11
CA ILE A 81 14.33 15.70 17.15
C ILE A 81 13.78 15.43 18.55
N ALA A 82 12.49 15.12 18.68
CA ALA A 82 11.92 14.75 19.96
C ALA A 82 12.31 13.29 20.30
N PRO A 83 12.66 12.99 21.57
CA PRO A 83 12.69 11.60 22.04
C PRO A 83 11.33 10.94 21.75
N PRO A 84 11.28 9.75 21.13
CA PRO A 84 12.29 8.68 21.12
C PRO A 84 13.28 8.63 19.93
N HIS A 85 13.38 9.66 19.07
CA HIS A 85 14.24 9.67 17.87
C HIS A 85 14.00 8.52 16.86
N ASP A 86 12.92 7.77 16.98
CA ASP A 86 12.54 6.63 16.12
C ASP A 86 11.56 7.03 15.00
N ALA A 87 11.34 8.34 14.79
CA ALA A 87 10.32 8.83 13.87
C ALA A 87 10.49 8.31 12.43
N PHE A 88 11.73 8.20 11.94
CA PHE A 88 11.96 7.65 10.59
C PHE A 88 11.60 6.18 10.48
N GLU A 89 11.92 5.39 11.49
CA GLU A 89 11.63 3.96 11.53
C GLU A 89 10.11 3.73 11.56
N ARG A 90 9.40 4.49 12.41
CA ARG A 90 7.93 4.43 12.49
C ARG A 90 7.23 4.83 11.20
N VAL A 91 7.70 5.89 10.55
CA VAL A 91 7.09 6.36 9.30
C VAL A 91 7.43 5.40 8.16
N ALA A 92 8.68 4.91 8.07
CA ALA A 92 9.06 3.91 7.08
C ALA A 92 8.28 2.59 7.26
N ASP A 93 8.06 2.17 8.51
CA ASP A 93 7.26 0.99 8.82
C ASP A 93 5.87 1.07 8.20
N VAL A 94 5.17 2.18 8.43
CA VAL A 94 3.79 2.36 7.96
C VAL A 94 3.71 2.55 6.45
N PHE A 95 4.59 3.37 5.87
CA PHE A 95 4.49 3.74 4.46
C PHE A 95 5.15 2.75 3.50
N ILE A 96 6.11 1.94 3.97
CA ILE A 96 6.94 1.09 3.11
C ILE A 96 6.85 -0.37 3.57
N ILE A 97 7.13 -0.66 4.84
CA ILE A 97 7.26 -2.04 5.32
C ILE A 97 5.91 -2.75 5.37
N VAL A 98 4.88 -2.16 5.98
CA VAL A 98 3.53 -2.74 6.05
C VAL A 98 2.95 -3.06 4.65
N PRO A 99 2.91 -2.13 3.67
CA PRO A 99 2.35 -2.44 2.36
C PRO A 99 3.23 -3.44 1.57
N SER A 100 4.57 -3.38 1.69
CA SER A 100 5.45 -4.32 0.99
C SER A 100 5.33 -5.74 1.54
N THR A 101 5.23 -5.89 2.86
CA THR A 101 5.08 -7.20 3.51
C THR A 101 3.72 -7.82 3.18
N TYR A 102 2.64 -7.02 3.16
CA TYR A 102 1.33 -7.46 2.66
C TYR A 102 1.37 -7.92 1.20
N THR A 103 2.22 -7.31 0.37
CA THR A 103 2.29 -7.59 -1.07
C THR A 103 3.17 -8.81 -1.40
N PHE A 104 4.35 -8.90 -0.79
CA PHE A 104 5.38 -9.87 -1.20
C PHE A 104 5.45 -11.11 -0.31
N LEU A 105 5.22 -10.96 1.00
CA LEU A 105 5.38 -12.07 1.96
C LEU A 105 4.07 -12.84 2.19
N ARG A 106 2.94 -12.26 1.81
CA ARG A 106 1.62 -12.86 1.99
C ARG A 106 1.41 -14.10 1.09
N PRO A 107 0.95 -15.24 1.65
CA PRO A 107 0.60 -16.44 0.87
C PRO A 107 -0.52 -16.17 -0.14
N VAL A 108 -0.39 -16.78 -1.33
CA VAL A 108 -1.41 -16.67 -2.38
C VAL A 108 -2.76 -17.21 -1.91
N GLY A 109 -3.84 -16.48 -2.20
CA GLY A 109 -5.22 -16.88 -1.89
C GLY A 109 -5.69 -16.65 -0.44
N LYS A 110 -4.91 -15.97 0.41
CA LYS A 110 -5.28 -15.65 1.81
C LYS A 110 -5.30 -14.15 2.07
N PHE A 111 -6.44 -13.45 2.01
CA PHE A 111 -6.51 -11.96 2.07
C PHE A 111 -6.02 -11.31 3.36
N LEU A 112 -5.91 -12.10 4.42
CA LEU A 112 -5.35 -11.67 5.70
C LEU A 112 -4.01 -12.39 5.88
N CYS A 113 -2.97 -11.65 6.25
CA CYS A 113 -1.76 -12.27 6.77
C CYS A 113 -2.12 -13.01 8.08
N PRO A 114 -1.50 -14.17 8.37
CA PRO A 114 -1.58 -14.77 9.70
C PRO A 114 -0.83 -13.86 10.69
N GLY A 115 -1.58 -12.98 11.35
CA GLY A 115 -1.06 -11.91 12.21
C GLY A 115 -1.47 -10.52 11.71
N ASP A 116 -1.45 -9.53 12.59
CA ASP A 116 -1.35 -8.13 12.21
C ASP A 116 -0.12 -7.97 11.31
N CYS A 117 -0.24 -7.28 10.16
CA CYS A 117 0.89 -7.01 9.25
C CYS A 117 1.88 -6.01 9.88
N ARG A 118 2.16 -6.18 11.17
CA ARG A 118 3.05 -5.34 11.95
C ARG A 118 4.48 -5.87 11.73
N PRO A 119 5.44 -4.98 11.47
CA PRO A 119 6.84 -5.35 11.30
C PRO A 119 7.40 -6.21 12.47
N ALA A 120 6.86 -6.03 13.68
CA ALA A 120 7.27 -6.77 14.88
C ALA A 120 6.90 -8.26 14.87
N ASP A 121 5.94 -8.67 14.05
CA ASP A 121 5.39 -10.03 14.03
C ASP A 121 5.95 -10.87 12.86
N ILE A 122 6.85 -10.28 12.05
CA ILE A 122 7.61 -10.94 10.98
C ILE A 122 8.92 -11.46 11.59
N LYS A 123 8.90 -12.67 12.15
CA LYS A 123 10.10 -13.44 12.54
C LYS A 123 10.23 -14.72 11.74
#